data_AF-A0A0B2VC26-F1
#
_entry.id   AF-A0A0B2VC26-F1
#
_cell.length_a   1.000
_cell.length_b   1.000
_cell.length_c   1.000
_cell.angle_alpha   90.00
_cell.angle_beta   90.00
_cell.angle_gamma   90.00
#
_symmetry.space_group_name_H-M   'P 1'
#
loop_
_entity.id
_entity.type
_entity.pdbx_description
1 polymer ?
#
loop_
_entity_poly.entity_id
_entity_poly.type
_entity_poly.pdbx_seq_one_letter_code
_entity_poly.pdbx_strand_id
1 'polypeptide(L)'
;AKSISQEADMNLREFRSNSSEVLSTLNEESEQAHHEATLLGVAWDSWNDKMIFNTKKYDNCPATKRQFLAYTAEFYDPLGLPTPATLSLKLFLQQLWKKEYDWDQPFDNTDHQNAETLLQRFQGQSVKLNLQLTAEMDKQRAEIYVFVDASKDAYAAVAHLRSHKETRYESSLLISRSRVAPICGITIPRLELMTALIGSRLLRF
;
A
#
# COMPACT_ATOMS: atom_id res chain seq x y z
N ALA A 1 7.31 -26.16 -13.22
CA ALA A 1 6.10 -25.80 -12.44
C ALA A 1 4.87 -26.60 -12.91
N LYS A 2 4.45 -26.47 -14.18
CA LYS A 2 3.32 -27.25 -14.73
C LYS A 2 3.54 -28.76 -14.67
N SER A 3 4.73 -29.24 -15.05
CA SER A 3 5.14 -30.65 -14.91
C SER A 3 5.08 -31.14 -13.47
N ILE A 4 5.63 -30.37 -12.52
CA ILE A 4 5.63 -30.69 -11.09
C ILE A 4 4.21 -30.77 -10.51
N SER A 5 3.31 -29.86 -10.93
CA SER A 5 1.90 -29.92 -10.48
C SER A 5 1.17 -31.13 -11.06
N GLN A 6 1.41 -31.46 -12.32
CA GLN A 6 0.86 -32.67 -12.96
C GLN A 6 1.40 -33.96 -12.34
N GLU A 7 2.68 -34.01 -11.98
CA GLU A 7 3.27 -35.14 -11.22
C GLU A 7 2.64 -35.32 -9.85
N ALA A 8 2.14 -34.24 -9.24
CA ALA A 8 1.40 -34.24 -7.98
C ALA A 8 -0.11 -34.41 -8.14
N ASP A 9 -0.60 -34.73 -9.34
CA ASP A 9 -2.03 -34.83 -9.70
C ASP A 9 -2.84 -33.56 -9.37
N MET A 10 -2.17 -32.40 -9.42
CA MET A 10 -2.76 -31.09 -9.20
C MET A 10 -2.88 -30.31 -10.50
N ASN A 11 -4.07 -29.78 -10.75
CA ASN A 11 -4.29 -28.84 -11.84
C ASN A 11 -3.82 -27.44 -11.42
N LEU A 12 -2.88 -26.87 -12.19
CA LEU A 12 -2.52 -25.47 -12.07
C LEU A 12 -3.77 -24.62 -12.40
N ARG A 13 -4.14 -23.70 -11.51
CA ARG A 13 -5.27 -22.77 -11.69
C ARG A 13 -4.85 -21.37 -11.28
N GLU A 14 -5.58 -20.37 -11.77
CA GLU A 14 -5.44 -18.96 -11.39
C GLU A 14 -4.03 -18.36 -11.62
N PHE A 15 -3.27 -18.92 -12.56
CA PHE A 15 -2.00 -18.31 -12.97
C PHE A 15 -2.27 -17.10 -13.86
N ARG A 16 -1.55 -16.01 -13.59
CA ARG A 16 -1.64 -14.74 -14.32
C ARG A 16 -0.23 -14.22 -14.56
N SER A 17 -0.01 -13.68 -15.75
CA SER A 17 1.27 -13.09 -16.15
C SER A 17 1.01 -11.89 -17.04
N ASN A 18 1.91 -10.91 -16.96
CA ASN A 18 1.99 -9.79 -17.89
C ASN A 18 2.81 -10.13 -19.15
N SER A 19 3.36 -11.34 -19.27
CA SER A 19 4.12 -11.78 -20.44
C SER A 19 3.29 -12.73 -21.31
N SER A 20 3.11 -12.34 -22.58
CA SER A 20 2.43 -13.15 -23.60
C SER A 20 3.18 -14.46 -23.90
N GLU A 21 4.50 -14.45 -23.81
CA GLU A 21 5.35 -15.64 -23.95
C GLU A 21 5.10 -16.65 -22.83
N VAL A 22 4.95 -16.18 -21.59
CA VAL A 22 4.65 -17.07 -20.45
C VAL A 22 3.24 -17.63 -20.58
N LEU A 23 2.26 -16.80 -20.97
CA LEU A 23 0.88 -17.25 -21.15
C LEU A 23 0.75 -18.30 -22.27
N SER A 24 1.48 -18.17 -23.37
CA SER A 24 1.44 -19.15 -24.47
C SER A 24 2.00 -20.53 -24.06
N THR A 25 3.01 -20.58 -23.18
CA THR A 25 3.52 -21.86 -22.65
C THR A 25 2.54 -22.59 -21.73
N LEU A 26 1.54 -21.88 -21.21
CA LEU A 26 0.56 -22.45 -20.29
C LEU A 26 -0.60 -23.14 -21.02
N ASN A 27 -0.71 -23.06 -22.35
CA ASN A 27 -1.75 -23.72 -23.17
C ASN A 27 -3.16 -23.60 -22.55
N GLU A 28 -3.50 -22.46 -21.98
CA GLU A 28 -4.85 -22.18 -21.50
C GLU A 28 -5.56 -21.33 -22.56
N GLU A 29 -6.51 -21.94 -23.27
CA GLU A 29 -7.55 -21.27 -24.08
C GLU A 29 -8.54 -20.51 -23.16
N SER A 30 -8.05 -19.77 -22.16
CA SER A 30 -8.89 -18.89 -21.36
C SER A 30 -8.98 -17.53 -22.05
N GLU A 31 -9.73 -17.47 -23.15
CA GLU A 31 -10.12 -16.24 -23.86
C GLU A 31 -10.96 -15.26 -23.01
N GLN A 32 -11.13 -15.50 -21.69
CA GLN A 32 -11.81 -14.61 -20.75
C GLN A 32 -11.08 -14.54 -19.39
N ALA A 33 -9.74 -14.57 -19.40
CA ALA A 33 -8.97 -14.29 -18.19
C ALA A 33 -9.21 -12.81 -17.79
N HIS A 34 -10.13 -12.58 -16.85
CA HIS A 34 -10.35 -11.27 -16.23
C HIS A 34 -9.01 -10.57 -16.03
N HIS A 35 -8.84 -9.42 -16.70
CA HIS A 35 -7.62 -8.59 -16.65
C HIS A 35 -7.30 -8.12 -15.22
N GLU A 36 -8.29 -8.18 -14.34
CA GLU A 36 -8.18 -7.89 -12.92
C GLU A 36 -8.09 -9.21 -12.13
N ALA A 37 -6.97 -9.39 -11.45
CA ALA A 37 -6.75 -10.46 -10.47
C ALA A 37 -6.59 -9.85 -9.08
N THR A 38 -6.59 -10.67 -8.04
CA THR A 38 -6.23 -10.24 -6.69
C THR A 38 -4.85 -10.79 -6.33
N LEU A 39 -3.95 -9.91 -5.89
CA LEU A 39 -2.62 -10.24 -5.40
C LEU A 39 -2.54 -9.86 -3.93
N LEU A 40 -2.48 -10.85 -3.05
CA LEU A 40 -2.50 -10.67 -1.59
C LEU A 40 -3.69 -9.83 -1.09
N GLY A 41 -4.86 -9.94 -1.74
CA GLY A 41 -6.06 -9.18 -1.40
C GLY A 41 -6.14 -7.76 -1.99
N VAL A 42 -5.15 -7.34 -2.78
CA VAL A 42 -5.17 -6.07 -3.53
C VAL A 42 -5.48 -6.37 -5.00
N ALA A 43 -6.30 -5.54 -5.66
CA ALA A 43 -6.59 -5.70 -7.07
C ALA A 43 -5.34 -5.42 -7.92
N TRP A 44 -5.13 -6.20 -8.98
CA TRP A 44 -3.99 -6.13 -9.88
C TRP A 44 -4.47 -6.23 -11.32
N ASP A 45 -4.14 -5.21 -12.11
CA ASP A 45 -4.27 -5.22 -13.56
C ASP A 45 -3.02 -5.89 -14.14
N SER A 46 -3.17 -7.15 -14.56
CA SER A 46 -2.05 -7.96 -15.03
C SER A 46 -1.56 -7.54 -16.41
N TRP A 47 -2.34 -6.78 -17.19
CA TRP A 47 -1.94 -6.35 -18.52
C TRP A 47 -1.01 -5.13 -18.45
N ASN A 48 -1.42 -4.12 -17.68
CA ASN A 48 -0.63 -2.91 -17.49
C ASN A 48 0.36 -3.00 -16.33
N ASP A 49 0.36 -4.14 -15.61
CA ASP A 49 1.13 -4.41 -14.41
C ASP A 49 0.98 -3.30 -13.34
N LYS A 50 -0.28 -3.05 -12.95
CA LYS A 50 -0.63 -2.01 -11.97
C LYS A 50 -1.36 -2.60 -10.78
N MET A 51 -0.89 -2.30 -9.57
CA MET A 51 -1.70 -2.49 -8.37
C MET A 51 -2.78 -1.41 -8.30
N ILE A 52 -3.98 -1.81 -7.91
CA ILE A 52 -5.14 -0.96 -7.80
C ILE A 52 -5.61 -0.98 -6.35
N PHE A 53 -5.49 0.17 -5.69
CA PHE A 53 -6.02 0.41 -4.36
C PHE A 53 -7.37 1.09 -4.50
N ASN A 54 -8.43 0.31 -4.34
CA ASN A 54 -9.80 0.81 -4.35
C ASN A 54 -10.25 1.09 -2.93
N THR A 55 -10.76 2.29 -2.69
CA THR A 55 -11.45 2.61 -1.46
C THR A 55 -12.92 2.21 -1.59
N LYS A 56 -13.46 1.53 -0.58
CA LYS A 56 -14.89 1.22 -0.58
C LYS A 56 -15.71 2.48 -0.32
N LYS A 57 -16.84 2.57 -1.01
CA LYS A 57 -17.94 3.43 -0.56
C LYS A 57 -18.51 2.84 0.72
N TYR A 58 -18.86 3.72 1.64
CA TYR A 58 -19.59 3.34 2.84
C TYR A 58 -21.00 3.92 2.73
N ASP A 59 -22.01 3.11 3.02
CA ASP A 59 -23.40 3.57 3.03
C ASP A 59 -23.70 4.42 4.27
N ASN A 60 -23.07 4.07 5.40
CA ASN A 60 -23.17 4.81 6.67
C ASN A 60 -21.78 5.11 7.21
N CYS A 61 -21.54 6.35 7.64
CA CYS A 61 -20.27 6.75 8.24
C CYS A 61 -20.02 5.93 9.53
N PRO A 62 -18.83 5.35 9.73
CA PRO A 62 -18.45 4.71 10.98
C PRO A 62 -18.77 5.61 12.19
N ALA A 63 -19.58 5.09 13.10
CA ALA A 63 -20.04 5.84 14.27
C ALA A 63 -19.26 5.49 15.54
N THR A 64 -18.39 4.48 15.49
CA THR A 64 -17.64 3.96 16.64
C THR A 64 -16.17 3.74 16.29
N LYS A 65 -15.31 3.71 17.32
CA LYS A 65 -13.87 3.46 17.15
C LYS A 65 -13.61 2.09 16.50
N ARG A 66 -14.38 1.05 16.85
CA ARG A 66 -14.29 -0.28 16.24
C ARG A 66 -14.59 -0.25 14.75
N GLN A 67 -15.70 0.39 14.35
CA GLN A 67 -16.06 0.50 12.93
C GLN A 67 -15.02 1.30 12.14
N PHE A 68 -14.51 2.38 12.70
CA PHE A 68 -13.49 3.20 12.05
C PHE A 68 -12.16 2.45 11.89
N LEU A 69 -11.75 1.68 12.91
CA LEU A 69 -10.59 0.80 12.81
C LEU A 69 -10.79 -0.27 11.74
N ALA A 70 -11.97 -0.92 11.72
CA ALA A 70 -12.28 -1.94 10.72
C ALA A 70 -12.14 -1.37 9.30
N TYR A 71 -12.70 -0.19 9.05
CA TYR A 71 -12.53 0.52 7.78
C TYR A 71 -11.06 0.79 7.44
N THR A 72 -10.29 1.30 8.40
CA THR A 72 -8.87 1.60 8.18
C THR A 72 -8.04 0.33 7.88
N ALA A 73 -8.41 -0.79 8.49
CA ALA A 73 -7.72 -2.07 8.32
C ALA A 73 -8.03 -2.78 6.98
N GLU A 74 -9.10 -2.38 6.28
CA GLU A 74 -9.40 -2.91 4.94
C GLU A 74 -8.34 -2.53 3.90
N PHE A 75 -7.60 -1.44 4.14
CA PHE A 75 -6.49 -1.01 3.29
C PHE A 75 -5.26 -1.88 3.55
N TYR A 76 -5.30 -3.11 3.06
CA TYR A 76 -4.13 -3.99 3.10
C TYR A 76 -3.02 -3.43 2.20
N ASP A 77 -1.89 -3.10 2.83
CA ASP A 77 -0.76 -2.45 2.17
C ASP A 77 0.58 -2.99 2.71
N PRO A 78 1.05 -4.13 2.18
CA PRO A 78 2.29 -4.75 2.66
C PRO A 78 3.54 -3.94 2.28
N LEU A 79 3.45 -3.09 1.25
CA LEU A 79 4.56 -2.31 0.71
C LEU A 79 4.54 -0.84 1.15
N GLY A 80 3.50 -0.39 1.85
CA GLY A 80 3.38 1.00 2.26
C GLY A 80 3.08 1.95 1.10
N LEU A 81 2.53 1.52 -0.03
CA LEU A 81 2.43 2.36 -1.22
C LEU A 81 1.40 3.52 -1.06
N PRO A 82 0.13 3.28 -0.68
CA PRO A 82 -0.84 4.32 -0.32
C PRO A 82 -0.61 4.96 1.06
N THR A 83 0.55 4.76 1.69
CA THR A 83 0.85 5.32 3.03
C THR A 83 0.58 6.82 3.17
N PRO A 84 0.96 7.69 2.22
CA PRO A 84 0.67 9.13 2.33
C PRO A 84 -0.84 9.43 2.43
N ALA A 85 -1.66 8.66 1.70
CA ALA A 85 -3.11 8.80 1.75
C ALA A 85 -3.65 8.26 3.09
N THR A 86 -3.26 7.05 3.49
CA THR A 86 -3.81 6.38 4.68
C THR A 86 -3.33 6.95 6.02
N LEU A 87 -2.31 7.82 6.03
CA LEU A 87 -1.76 8.40 7.26
C LEU A 87 -2.83 9.18 8.06
N SER A 88 -3.68 9.96 7.38
CA SER A 88 -4.72 10.75 8.02
C SER A 88 -5.74 9.89 8.77
N LEU A 89 -6.08 8.71 8.25
CA LEU A 89 -6.92 7.72 8.93
C LEU A 89 -6.26 7.22 10.23
N LYS A 90 -4.97 6.89 10.18
CA LYS A 90 -4.21 6.41 11.34
C LYS A 90 -4.07 7.50 12.42
N LEU A 91 -3.90 8.75 12.01
CA LEU A 91 -3.83 9.90 12.91
C LEU A 91 -5.17 10.14 13.61
N PHE A 92 -6.29 10.11 12.88
CA PHE A 92 -7.61 10.24 13.47
C PHE A 92 -7.89 9.10 14.45
N LEU A 93 -7.55 7.86 14.09
CA LEU A 93 -7.66 6.73 15.00
C LEU A 93 -6.87 6.97 16.29
N GLN A 94 -5.62 7.48 16.21
CA GLN A 94 -4.85 7.85 17.39
C GLN A 94 -5.54 8.92 18.25
N GLN A 95 -6.18 9.91 17.64
CA GLN A 95 -6.95 10.93 18.38
C GLN A 95 -8.11 10.31 19.16
N LEU A 96 -8.84 9.37 18.56
CA LEU A 96 -9.90 8.62 19.25
C LEU A 96 -9.36 7.82 20.45
N TRP A 97 -8.16 7.25 20.34
CA TRP A 97 -7.50 6.59 21.47
C TRP A 97 -7.12 7.57 22.59
N LYS A 98 -6.65 8.77 22.25
CA LYS A 98 -6.34 9.83 23.25
C LYS A 98 -7.58 10.35 23.97
N LYS A 99 -8.75 10.29 23.33
CA LYS A 99 -10.05 10.64 23.91
C LYS A 99 -10.67 9.53 24.74
N GLU A 100 -9.99 8.39 24.87
CA GLU A 100 -10.43 7.25 25.69
C GLU A 100 -11.81 6.70 25.31
N TYR A 101 -12.23 6.82 24.04
CA TYR A 101 -13.45 6.18 23.57
C TYR A 101 -13.40 4.66 23.80
N ASP A 102 -14.49 4.06 24.26
CA ASP A 102 -14.64 2.61 24.22
C ASP A 102 -14.83 2.11 22.78
N TRP A 103 -14.68 0.80 22.57
CA TRP A 103 -14.73 0.19 21.22
C TRP A 103 -16.04 0.49 20.47
N ASP A 104 -17.16 0.32 21.15
CA ASP A 104 -18.52 0.46 20.59
C ASP A 104 -19.21 1.75 21.04
N GLN A 105 -18.49 2.64 21.72
CA GLN A 105 -19.02 3.93 22.12
C GLN A 105 -19.26 4.81 20.87
N PRO A 106 -20.47 5.38 20.72
CA PRO A 106 -20.75 6.33 19.65
C PRO A 106 -19.89 7.58 19.77
N PHE A 107 -19.43 8.09 18.64
CA PHE A 107 -18.74 9.38 18.54
C PHE A 107 -19.66 10.53 18.95
N ASP A 108 -19.08 11.57 19.56
CA ASP A 108 -19.75 12.85 19.67
C ASP A 108 -19.98 13.49 18.29
N ASN A 109 -20.83 14.53 18.24
CA ASN A 109 -21.16 15.20 16.97
C ASN A 109 -19.92 15.75 16.24
N THR A 110 -18.87 16.13 16.97
CA THR A 110 -17.66 16.71 16.39
C THR A 110 -16.81 15.64 15.73
N ASP A 111 -16.56 14.53 16.42
CA ASP A 111 -15.80 13.40 15.90
C ASP A 111 -16.53 12.67 14.79
N HIS A 112 -17.87 12.61 14.86
CA HIS A 112 -18.68 12.10 13.76
C HIS A 112 -18.51 12.93 12.49
N GLN A 113 -18.58 14.26 12.59
CA GLN A 113 -18.37 15.17 11.45
C GLN A 113 -16.93 15.08 10.91
N ASN A 114 -15.94 14.96 11.81
CA ASN A 114 -14.54 14.80 11.42
C ASN A 114 -14.32 13.48 10.67
N ALA A 115 -14.89 12.38 11.16
CA ALA A 115 -14.84 11.08 10.50
C ALA A 115 -15.48 11.15 9.11
N GLU A 116 -16.67 11.75 9.00
CA GLU A 116 -17.36 11.90 7.73
C GLU A 116 -16.53 12.73 6.73
N THR A 117 -16.05 13.90 7.14
CA THR A 117 -15.22 14.78 6.29
C THR A 117 -13.94 14.09 5.84
N LEU A 118 -13.31 13.33 6.73
CA LEU A 118 -12.10 12.59 6.44
C LEU A 118 -12.39 11.50 5.40
N LEU A 119 -13.42 10.70 5.65
CA LEU A 119 -13.76 9.54 4.81
C LEU A 119 -14.35 9.94 3.45
N GLN A 120 -15.01 11.10 3.33
CA GLN A 120 -15.44 11.66 2.04
C GLN A 120 -14.28 11.79 1.05
N ARG A 121 -13.07 12.14 1.52
CA ARG A 121 -11.87 12.22 0.67
C ARG A 121 -11.45 10.87 0.12
N PHE A 122 -11.81 9.80 0.80
CA PHE A 122 -11.50 8.44 0.39
C PHE A 122 -12.63 7.82 -0.42
N GLN A 123 -13.89 8.27 -0.38
CA GLN A 123 -14.98 7.53 -1.03
C GLN A 123 -14.79 7.35 -2.55
N GLY A 124 -14.88 6.10 -3.02
CA GLY A 124 -14.91 5.77 -4.45
C GLY A 124 -13.65 6.14 -5.23
N GLN A 125 -12.53 6.31 -4.54
CA GLN A 125 -11.22 6.57 -5.12
C GLN A 125 -10.59 5.26 -5.60
N SER A 126 -9.86 5.35 -6.70
CA SER A 126 -9.05 4.24 -7.23
C SER A 126 -7.66 4.77 -7.52
N VAL A 127 -6.67 4.30 -6.76
CA VAL A 127 -5.26 4.66 -6.97
C VAL A 127 -4.58 3.51 -7.68
N LYS A 128 -4.08 3.77 -8.89
CA LYS A 128 -3.33 2.80 -9.69
C LYS A 128 -1.84 3.10 -9.59
N LEU A 129 -1.05 2.12 -9.16
CA LEU A 129 0.39 2.22 -8.99
C LEU A 129 1.09 1.18 -9.86
N ASN A 130 2.10 1.60 -10.61
CA ASN A 130 2.87 0.71 -11.48
C ASN A 130 3.73 -0.24 -10.63
N LEU A 131 3.67 -1.55 -10.94
CA LEU A 131 4.58 -2.56 -10.39
C LEU A 131 5.76 -2.85 -11.31
N GLN A 132 5.64 -2.56 -12.61
CA GLN A 132 6.71 -2.76 -13.57
C GLN A 132 7.79 -1.68 -13.42
N LEU A 133 8.79 -1.95 -12.59
CA LEU A 133 9.82 -0.96 -12.24
C LEU A 133 11.11 -1.14 -13.04
N THR A 134 11.32 -2.29 -13.72
CA THR A 134 12.65 -2.68 -14.21
C THR A 134 12.72 -3.14 -15.67
N ALA A 135 11.62 -3.20 -16.41
CA ALA A 135 11.59 -3.84 -17.73
C ALA A 135 12.50 -3.18 -18.78
N GLU A 136 12.73 -1.88 -18.67
CA GLU A 136 13.56 -1.09 -19.61
C GLU A 136 14.68 -0.33 -18.86
N MET A 137 15.19 -0.90 -17.77
CA MET A 137 16.18 -0.25 -16.92
C MET A 137 17.62 -0.66 -17.28
N ASP A 138 18.49 0.34 -17.44
CA ASP A 138 19.94 0.13 -17.37
C ASP A 138 20.34 -0.21 -15.93
N LYS A 139 20.57 -1.51 -15.69
CA LYS A 139 20.93 -2.04 -14.36
C LYS A 139 22.24 -1.46 -13.81
N GLN A 140 23.15 -1.00 -14.66
CA GLN A 140 24.43 -0.44 -14.20
C GLN A 140 24.29 0.98 -13.65
N ARG A 141 23.19 1.67 -14.00
CA ARG A 141 22.88 3.04 -13.56
C ARG A 141 21.66 3.10 -12.64
N ALA A 142 21.23 1.95 -12.15
CA ALA A 142 20.13 1.85 -11.21
C ALA A 142 20.60 2.18 -9.79
N GLU A 143 19.94 3.13 -9.15
CA GLU A 143 20.28 3.59 -7.81
C GLU A 143 19.03 3.55 -6.92
N ILE A 144 19.20 3.15 -5.67
CA ILE A 144 18.12 3.23 -4.68
C ILE A 144 18.38 4.41 -3.77
N TYR A 145 17.43 5.34 -3.73
CA TYR A 145 17.43 6.47 -2.82
C TYR A 145 16.43 6.24 -1.70
N VAL A 146 16.88 6.44 -0.46
CA VAL A 146 15.99 6.40 0.69
C VAL A 146 15.87 7.79 1.29
N PHE A 147 14.63 8.24 1.38
CA PHE A 147 14.25 9.48 2.04
C PHE A 147 13.63 9.14 3.38
N VAL A 148 13.96 9.94 4.39
CA VAL A 148 13.46 9.78 5.75
C VAL A 148 12.96 11.13 6.23
N ASP A 149 11.80 11.15 6.87
CA ASP A 149 11.24 12.34 7.50
C ASP A 149 10.54 12.00 8.83
N ALA A 150 10.52 12.95 9.75
CA ALA A 150 9.89 12.80 11.05
C ALA A 150 9.22 14.10 11.48
N SER A 151 7.98 13.98 11.93
CA SER A 151 7.20 15.07 12.53
C SER A 151 6.71 14.69 13.92
N LYS A 152 6.03 15.62 14.58
CA LYS A 152 5.36 15.35 15.87
C LYS A 152 4.23 14.33 15.76
N ASP A 153 3.67 14.16 14.57
CA ASP A 153 2.49 13.33 14.33
C ASP A 153 2.86 11.94 13.81
N ALA A 154 3.86 11.86 12.94
CA ALA A 154 4.27 10.62 12.31
C ALA A 154 5.70 10.70 11.78
N TYR A 155 6.25 9.53 11.49
CA TYR A 155 7.60 9.42 10.96
C TYR A 155 7.66 8.28 9.94
N ALA A 156 8.37 8.50 8.84
CA ALA A 156 8.30 7.62 7.69
C ALA A 156 9.58 7.59 6.87
N ALA A 157 9.86 6.42 6.28
CA ALA A 157 10.93 6.23 5.32
C ALA A 157 10.36 5.71 4.01
N VAL A 158 10.91 6.18 2.89
CA VAL A 158 10.46 5.87 1.54
C VAL A 158 11.68 5.53 0.69
N ALA A 159 11.64 4.39 0.00
CA ALA A 159 12.67 3.99 -0.94
C ALA A 159 12.18 4.18 -2.39
N HIS A 160 12.98 4.88 -3.17
CA HIS A 160 12.75 5.11 -4.59
C HIS A 160 13.84 4.42 -5.42
N LEU A 161 13.43 3.77 -6.49
CA LEU A 161 14.32 3.31 -7.54
C LEU A 161 14.49 4.45 -8.54
N ARG A 162 15.72 4.91 -8.71
CA ARG A 162 16.10 5.81 -9.79
C ARG A 162 16.72 4.97 -10.89
N SER A 163 16.13 5.02 -12.08
CA SER A 163 16.60 4.30 -13.26
C SER A 163 16.90 5.28 -14.39
N HIS A 164 17.95 5.01 -15.15
CA HIS A 164 18.21 5.73 -16.39
C HIS A 164 17.49 5.04 -17.55
N LYS A 165 16.54 5.74 -18.17
CA LYS A 165 15.79 5.26 -19.33
C LYS A 165 16.11 6.16 -20.52
N GLU A 166 16.77 5.58 -21.52
CA GLU A 166 17.22 6.22 -22.77
C GLU A 166 18.07 7.50 -22.57
N THR A 167 17.43 8.61 -22.20
CA THR A 167 18.01 9.95 -22.09
C THR A 167 17.68 10.66 -20.76
N ARG A 168 16.83 10.07 -19.90
CA ARG A 168 16.40 10.70 -18.65
C ARG A 168 16.43 9.75 -17.46
N TYR A 169 16.56 10.34 -16.27
CA TYR A 169 16.34 9.61 -15.03
C TYR A 169 14.86 9.63 -14.68
N GLU A 170 14.32 8.46 -14.40
CA GLU A 170 12.97 8.29 -13.85
C GLU A 170 13.11 7.77 -12.41
N SER A 171 12.19 8.20 -11.55
CA SER A 171 12.11 7.75 -10.16
C SER A 171 10.78 7.07 -9.94
N SER A 172 10.81 5.87 -9.37
CA SER A 172 9.63 5.11 -9.04
C SER A 172 9.65 4.68 -7.59
N LEU A 173 8.51 4.75 -6.91
CA LEU A 173 8.36 4.32 -5.52
C LEU A 173 8.47 2.79 -5.45
N LEU A 174 9.43 2.28 -4.66
CA LEU A 174 9.57 0.85 -4.42
C LEU A 174 8.73 0.41 -3.22
N ILE A 175 8.97 1.06 -2.08
CA ILE A 175 8.41 0.66 -0.80
C ILE A 175 8.44 1.84 0.15
N SER A 176 7.46 1.92 1.04
CA SER A 176 7.48 2.87 2.15
C SER A 176 7.13 2.19 3.48
N ARG A 177 7.54 2.84 4.56
CA ARG A 177 7.22 2.45 5.92
C ARG A 177 6.91 3.71 6.72
N SER A 178 5.70 3.78 7.26
CA SER A 178 5.27 4.84 8.16
C SER A 178 4.89 4.30 9.52
N ARG A 179 5.05 5.14 10.53
CA ARG A 179 4.53 4.92 11.88
C ARG A 179 3.97 6.23 12.42
N VAL A 180 2.86 6.13 13.15
CA VAL A 180 2.34 7.27 13.91
C VAL A 180 3.23 7.48 15.13
N ALA A 181 3.55 8.73 15.44
CA ALA A 181 4.38 9.07 16.59
C ALA A 181 3.71 8.61 17.90
N PRO A 182 4.43 8.03 18.87
CA PRO A 182 3.83 7.56 20.11
C PRO A 182 3.14 8.66 20.93
N ILE A 183 2.02 8.32 21.57
CA ILE A 183 1.22 9.25 22.40
C ILE A 183 2.02 9.78 23.60
N CYS A 184 2.91 8.97 24.16
CA CYS A 184 3.71 9.31 25.33
C CYS A 184 4.74 10.44 25.10
N GLY A 185 4.81 10.99 23.88
CA GLY A 185 5.67 12.13 23.56
C GLY A 185 7.13 11.72 23.43
N ILE A 186 7.62 11.70 22.19
CA ILE A 186 9.04 11.51 21.89
C ILE A 186 9.56 12.78 21.24
N THR A 187 10.81 13.15 21.53
CA THR A 187 11.42 14.33 20.92
C THR A 187 11.63 14.12 19.42
N ILE A 188 11.51 15.19 18.64
CA ILE A 188 11.72 15.14 17.17
C ILE A 188 13.07 14.51 16.80
N PRO A 189 14.21 14.86 17.44
CA PRO A 189 15.49 14.22 17.12
C PRO A 189 15.49 12.69 17.33
N ARG A 190 14.74 12.19 18.32
CA ARG A 190 14.62 10.76 18.55
C ARG A 190 13.72 10.10 17.51
N LEU A 191 12.66 10.78 17.06
CA LEU A 191 11.85 10.31 15.94
C LEU A 191 12.67 10.27 14.64
N GLU A 192 13.46 11.31 14.35
CA GLU A 192 14.39 11.33 13.21
C GLU A 192 15.37 10.15 13.23
N LEU A 193 15.97 9.86 14.39
CA LEU A 193 16.84 8.70 14.57
C LEU A 193 16.09 7.37 14.31
N MET A 194 14.86 7.24 14.80
CA MET A 194 14.03 6.07 14.54
C MET A 194 13.67 5.93 13.07
N THR A 195 13.41 7.04 12.37
CA THR A 195 13.17 7.03 10.92
C THR A 195 14.41 6.64 10.15
N ALA A 196 15.58 7.17 10.51
CA ALA A 196 16.86 6.78 9.90
C ALA A 196 17.12 5.27 10.06
N LEU A 197 16.77 4.70 11.22
CA LEU A 197 16.83 3.25 11.43
C LEU A 197 15.86 2.49 10.50
N ILE A 198 14.64 2.96 10.31
CA ILE A 198 13.69 2.35 9.36
C ILE A 198 14.25 2.45 7.93
N GLY A 199 14.74 3.62 7.52
CA GLY A 199 15.32 3.84 6.20
C GLY A 199 16.53 2.96 5.92
N SER A 200 17.45 2.82 6.88
CA SER A 200 18.61 1.93 6.73
C SER A 200 18.21 0.45 6.62
N ARG A 201 17.13 0.04 7.28
CA ARG A 201 16.57 -1.32 7.14
C ARG A 201 15.91 -1.53 5.79
N LEU A 202 15.27 -0.50 5.21
CA LEU A 202 14.71 -0.58 3.86
C LEU A 202 15.76 -0.85 2.79
N LEU A 203 16.99 -0.35 2.97
CA LEU A 203 18.11 -0.60 2.05
C LEU A 203 18.72 -2.01 2.13
N ARG A 204 18.39 -2.79 3.17
CA ARG A 204 18.99 -4.11 3.43
C ARG A 204 18.13 -5.29 2.96
N PHE A 205 17.02 -5.02 2.27
CA PHE A 205 16.18 -6.05 1.68
C PHE A 205 16.85 -6.74 0.49
#